data_AF-A0A2X2JHX5-F1
#
_entry.id   AF-A0A2X2JHX5-F1
#
_cell.length_a   1.000
_cell.length_b   1.000
_cell.length_c   1.000
_cell.angle_alpha   90.00
_cell.angle_beta   90.00
_cell.angle_gamma   90.00
#
_symmetry.space_group_name_H-M   'P 1'
#
loop_
_entity.id
_entity.type
_entity.pdbx_description
1 polymer ?
#
loop_
_entity_poly.entity_id
_entity_poly.type
_entity_poly.pdbx_seq_one_letter_code
_entity_poly.pdbx_strand_id
1 'polypeptide(L)'
;MKKAGLDKPELEAFLRDMINGKQKSWLVHCTDAEALCIDRVISEVLAEHPGLICILRQRYEGSGMTKRKMAELLNDSHPEWCYRTCCSRVDVWLNLAEYMLYLPMRDAFSSGDLKTVC
;
A
#
# COMPACT_ATOMS: atom_id res chain seq x y z
N MET A 1 11.91 19.38 31.92
CA MET A 1 10.44 19.32 31.74
C MET A 1 9.67 18.61 32.87
N LYS A 2 10.27 18.37 34.07
CA LYS A 2 9.52 17.96 35.28
C LYS A 2 8.49 19.00 35.77
N LYS A 3 8.59 20.25 35.30
CA LYS A 3 7.68 21.35 35.63
C LYS A 3 6.29 21.24 34.99
N ALA A 4 6.10 20.35 34.01
CA ALA A 4 4.86 20.20 33.25
C ALA A 4 3.94 19.05 33.75
N GLY A 5 4.31 18.35 34.82
CA GLY A 5 3.43 17.37 35.49
C GLY A 5 3.22 16.02 34.78
N LEU A 6 3.83 15.78 33.61
CA LEU A 6 3.76 14.48 32.93
C LEU A 6 4.63 13.42 33.60
N ASP A 7 4.04 12.26 33.89
CA ASP A 7 4.77 11.10 34.41
C ASP A 7 5.64 10.47 33.31
N LYS A 8 6.78 9.89 33.69
CA LYS A 8 7.73 9.29 32.74
C LYS A 8 7.09 8.23 31.81
N PRO A 9 6.25 7.28 32.30
CA PRO A 9 5.54 6.33 31.44
C PRO A 9 4.54 6.99 30.48
N GLU A 10 3.85 8.06 30.89
CA GLU A 10 2.91 8.77 30.03
C GLU A 10 3.62 9.46 28.87
N LEU A 11 4.76 10.09 29.15
CA LEU A 11 5.59 10.70 28.11
C LEU A 11 6.13 9.65 27.14
N GLU A 12 6.55 8.49 27.65
CA GLU A 12 7.02 7.39 26.81
C GLU A 12 5.90 6.84 25.91
N ALA A 13 4.69 6.64 26.47
CA ALA A 13 3.53 6.20 25.71
C ALA A 13 3.17 7.21 24.61
N PHE A 14 3.18 8.51 24.91
CA PHE A 14 2.93 9.56 23.94
C PHE A 14 3.96 9.58 22.81
N LEU A 15 5.25 9.46 23.13
CA LEU A 15 6.31 9.41 22.12
C LEU A 15 6.23 8.14 21.26
N ARG A 16 5.89 6.99 21.86
CA ARG A 16 5.65 5.74 21.13
C ARG A 16 4.46 5.88 20.19
N ASP A 17 3.38 6.50 20.63
CA ASP A 17 2.19 6.73 19.80
C ASP A 17 2.50 7.71 18.65
N MET A 18 3.31 8.74 18.87
CA MET A 18 3.81 9.62 17.81
C MET A 18 4.66 8.87 16.77
N ILE A 19 5.56 7.99 17.22
CA ILE A 19 6.42 7.19 16.33
C ILE A 19 5.56 6.21 15.52
N ASN A 20 4.63 5.51 16.18
CA ASN A 20 3.72 4.57 15.55
C ASN A 20 2.76 5.27 14.58
N GLY A 21 2.30 6.47 14.92
CA GLY A 21 1.47 7.33 14.07
C GLY A 21 2.17 7.71 12.76
N LYS A 22 3.49 7.94 12.80
CA LYS A 22 4.30 8.26 11.62
C LYS A 22 4.54 7.04 10.71
N GLN A 23 4.31 5.82 11.20
CA GLN A 23 4.51 4.56 10.46
C GLN A 23 3.19 3.88 10.07
N LYS A 24 2.06 4.56 10.20
CA LYS A 24 0.76 3.99 9.79
C LYS A 24 0.75 3.69 8.29
N SER A 25 0.19 2.53 7.94
CA SER A 25 -0.04 2.17 6.55
C SER A 25 -1.00 3.16 5.91
N TRP A 26 -0.92 3.30 4.59
CA TRP A 26 -1.90 4.06 3.82
C TRP A 26 -3.32 3.48 3.93
N LEU A 27 -3.44 2.24 4.41
CA LEU A 27 -4.68 1.50 4.59
C LEU A 27 -5.23 1.58 6.02
N VAL A 28 -4.66 2.39 6.92
CA VAL A 28 -5.09 2.46 8.33
C VAL A 28 -6.55 2.91 8.52
N HIS A 29 -7.13 3.55 7.51
CA HIS A 29 -8.53 4.00 7.51
C HIS A 29 -9.47 3.04 6.77
N CYS A 30 -8.95 1.99 6.14
CA CYS A 30 -9.72 1.00 5.42
C CYS A 30 -10.41 0.06 6.43
N THR A 31 -11.71 -0.11 6.32
CA THR A 31 -12.47 -1.12 7.10
C THR A 31 -12.24 -2.52 6.53
N ASP A 32 -12.46 -3.56 7.35
CA ASP A 32 -12.31 -4.95 6.90
C ASP A 32 -13.20 -5.27 5.68
N ALA A 33 -14.41 -4.71 5.62
CA ALA A 33 -15.31 -4.89 4.49
C ALA A 33 -14.79 -4.23 3.21
N GLU A 34 -14.24 -3.02 3.31
CA GLU A 34 -13.60 -2.33 2.19
C GLU A 34 -12.34 -3.07 1.73
N ALA A 35 -11.53 -3.60 2.66
CA ALA A 35 -10.35 -4.40 2.36
C ALA A 35 -10.72 -5.68 1.60
N LEU A 36 -11.75 -6.41 2.05
CA LEU A 36 -12.25 -7.60 1.34
C LEU A 36 -12.79 -7.26 -0.06
N CYS A 37 -13.46 -6.11 -0.21
CA CYS A 37 -13.93 -5.63 -1.51
C CYS A 37 -12.75 -5.36 -2.46
N ILE A 38 -11.72 -4.66 -1.98
CA ILE A 38 -10.50 -4.37 -2.73
C ILE A 38 -9.80 -5.66 -3.14
N ASP A 39 -9.60 -6.59 -2.20
CA ASP A 39 -8.92 -7.87 -2.46
C ASP A 39 -9.68 -8.72 -3.47
N ARG A 40 -11.01 -8.74 -3.41
CA ARG A 40 -11.86 -9.42 -4.40
C ARG A 40 -11.64 -8.83 -5.79
N VAL A 41 -11.74 -7.51 -5.94
CA VAL A 41 -11.55 -6.83 -7.23
C VAL A 41 -10.15 -7.06 -7.79
N ILE A 42 -9.11 -6.94 -6.95
CA ILE A 42 -7.71 -7.20 -7.37
C ILE A 42 -7.56 -8.64 -7.86
N SER A 43 -8.11 -9.60 -7.11
CA SER A 43 -8.01 -11.02 -7.44
C SER A 43 -8.76 -11.36 -8.73
N GLU A 44 -9.91 -10.76 -8.98
CA GLU A 44 -10.70 -10.96 -10.20
C GLU A 44 -10.02 -10.34 -11.44
N VAL A 45 -9.56 -9.08 -11.33
CA VAL A 45 -9.01 -8.32 -12.47
C VAL A 45 -7.60 -8.78 -12.85
N LEU A 46 -6.78 -9.14 -11.86
CA LEU A 46 -5.37 -9.46 -12.05
C LEU A 46 -5.05 -10.96 -11.88
N ALA A 47 -6.06 -11.84 -11.88
CA ALA A 47 -5.89 -13.29 -11.74
C ALA A 47 -4.80 -13.88 -12.66
N GLU A 48 -4.82 -13.48 -13.93
CA GLU A 48 -3.88 -13.94 -14.96
C GLU A 48 -2.53 -13.19 -14.95
N HIS A 49 -2.36 -12.23 -14.04
CA HIS A 49 -1.21 -11.33 -13.98
C HIS A 49 -0.59 -11.27 -12.58
N PRO A 50 -0.06 -12.40 -12.05
CA PRO A 50 0.49 -12.46 -10.70
C PRO A 50 1.67 -11.50 -10.47
N GLY A 51 2.41 -11.16 -11.52
CA GLY A 51 3.47 -10.14 -11.44
C GLY A 51 2.95 -8.75 -11.09
N LEU A 52 1.79 -8.35 -11.62
CA LEU A 52 1.18 -7.05 -11.31
C LEU A 52 0.65 -7.01 -9.88
N ILE A 53 0.10 -8.14 -9.39
CA ILE A 53 -0.28 -8.28 -7.98
C ILE A 53 0.96 -8.07 -7.09
N CYS A 54 2.08 -8.73 -7.39
CA CYS A 54 3.31 -8.58 -6.61
C CYS A 54 3.79 -7.12 -6.54
N ILE A 55 3.71 -6.39 -7.66
CA ILE A 55 4.06 -4.96 -7.73
C ILE A 55 3.15 -4.09 -6.85
N LEU A 56 1.84 -4.34 -6.87
CA LEU A 56 0.89 -3.64 -5.99
C LEU A 56 1.15 -3.93 -4.52
N ARG A 57 1.42 -5.19 -4.17
CA ARG A 57 1.75 -5.59 -2.80
C ARG A 57 2.98 -4.86 -2.28
N GLN A 58 4.08 -4.88 -3.05
CA GLN A 58 5.29 -4.14 -2.72
C GLN A 58 5.03 -2.64 -2.52
N ARG A 59 4.13 -2.06 -3.33
CA ARG A 59 3.84 -0.63 -3.30
C ARG A 59 2.94 -0.22 -2.13
N TYR A 60 1.92 -0.99 -1.80
CA TYR A 60 0.81 -0.56 -0.94
C TYR A 60 0.62 -1.37 0.35
N GLU A 61 1.11 -2.61 0.44
CA GLU A 61 0.97 -3.41 1.67
C GLU A 61 1.89 -2.90 2.79
N GLY A 62 1.38 -2.91 4.03
CA GLY A 62 2.11 -2.42 5.20
C GLY A 62 2.48 -0.94 5.06
N SER A 63 3.76 -0.60 5.26
CA SER A 63 4.25 0.76 5.04
C SER A 63 4.41 1.12 3.55
N GLY A 64 4.32 0.12 2.66
CA GLY A 64 4.60 0.24 1.24
C GLY A 64 6.07 0.55 0.93
N MET A 65 6.46 0.36 -0.33
CA MET A 65 7.76 0.74 -0.85
C MET A 65 7.66 1.97 -1.75
N THR A 66 8.70 2.81 -1.70
CA THR A 66 8.86 3.88 -2.69
C THR A 66 9.20 3.27 -4.06
N LYS A 67 8.76 3.89 -5.17
CA LYS A 67 9.16 3.47 -6.53
C LYS A 67 10.69 3.35 -6.67
N ARG A 68 11.43 4.23 -6.00
CA ARG A 68 12.90 4.17 -5.89
C ARG A 68 13.38 2.86 -5.26
N LYS A 69 12.86 2.51 -4.08
CA LYS A 69 13.26 1.28 -3.37
C LYS A 69 12.88 0.02 -4.15
N MET A 70 11.72 0.02 -4.80
CA MET A 70 11.32 -1.07 -5.70
C MET A 70 12.28 -1.22 -6.88
N ALA A 71 12.69 -0.11 -7.49
CA ALA A 71 13.65 -0.13 -8.59
C ALA A 71 15.06 -0.57 -8.14
N GLU A 72 15.49 -0.21 -6.93
CA GLU A 72 16.74 -0.70 -6.33
C GLU A 72 16.71 -2.22 -6.19
N LEU A 73 15.67 -2.78 -5.57
CA LEU A 73 15.52 -4.23 -5.40
C LEU A 73 15.45 -4.97 -6.74
N LEU A 74 14.75 -4.39 -7.73
CA LEU A 74 14.70 -4.95 -9.08
C LEU A 74 16.06 -4.92 -9.78
N ASN A 75 16.87 -3.89 -9.53
CA ASN A 75 18.21 -3.80 -10.09
C ASN A 75 19.18 -4.76 -9.39
N ASP A 76 19.03 -4.96 -8.08
CA ASP A 76 19.81 -5.95 -7.33
C ASP A 76 19.55 -7.38 -7.84
N SER A 77 18.32 -7.69 -8.26
CA SER A 77 17.99 -8.99 -8.87
C SER A 77 18.34 -9.09 -10.36
N HIS A 78 18.48 -7.96 -11.05
CA HIS A 78 18.82 -7.85 -12.48
C HIS A 78 19.96 -6.86 -12.70
N PRO A 79 21.21 -7.23 -12.32
CA PRO A 79 22.38 -6.36 -12.44
C PRO A 79 22.77 -6.07 -13.90
N GLU A 80 22.26 -6.86 -14.85
CA GLU A 80 22.44 -6.65 -16.28
C GLU A 80 21.66 -5.44 -16.82
N TRP A 81 20.65 -4.97 -16.10
CA TRP A 81 19.90 -3.77 -16.46
C TRP A 81 20.51 -2.54 -15.81
N CYS A 82 20.48 -1.41 -16.53
CA CYS A 82 20.78 -0.14 -15.88
C CYS A 82 19.62 0.26 -14.96
N TYR A 83 19.94 0.91 -13.84
CA TYR A 83 18.96 1.35 -12.83
C TYR A 83 17.80 2.17 -13.42
N ARG A 84 18.07 3.00 -14.45
CA ARG A 84 17.02 3.77 -15.13
C ARG A 84 15.97 2.87 -15.79
N THR A 85 16.37 1.74 -16.36
CA THR A 85 15.43 0.79 -16.96
C THR A 85 14.55 0.15 -15.89
N CYS A 86 15.12 -0.18 -14.72
CA CYS A 86 14.35 -0.69 -13.59
C CYS A 86 13.31 0.34 -13.11
N CYS A 87 13.69 1.62 -13.00
CA CYS A 87 12.76 2.69 -12.65
C CYS A 87 11.59 2.79 -13.65
N SER A 88 11.89 2.80 -14.95
CA SER A 88 10.87 2.86 -16.00
C SER A 88 9.95 1.63 -15.98
N ARG A 89 10.48 0.43 -15.72
CA ARG A 89 9.66 -0.79 -15.62
C ARG A 89 8.72 -0.76 -14.43
N VAL A 90 9.21 -0.40 -13.24
CA VAL A 90 8.37 -0.25 -12.04
C VAL A 90 7.25 0.75 -12.29
N ASP A 91 7.55 1.87 -12.94
CA ASP A 91 6.54 2.88 -13.25
C ASP A 91 5.47 2.37 -14.22
N VAL A 92 5.89 1.71 -15.32
CA VAL A 92 4.96 1.13 -16.30
C VAL A 92 4.09 0.05 -15.68
N TRP A 93 4.65 -0.86 -14.89
CA TRP A 93 3.89 -1.94 -14.25
C TRP A 93 2.89 -1.41 -13.24
N LEU A 94 3.28 -0.42 -12.42
CA LEU A 94 2.34 0.23 -11.49
C LEU A 94 1.21 0.94 -12.23
N ASN A 95 1.54 1.75 -13.23
CA ASN A 95 0.53 2.50 -13.99
C ASN A 95 -0.44 1.55 -14.71
N LEU A 96 0.06 0.44 -15.27
CA LEU A 96 -0.77 -0.58 -15.92
C LEU A 96 -1.72 -1.24 -14.91
N ALA A 97 -1.21 -1.66 -13.76
CA ALA A 97 -2.02 -2.28 -12.71
C ALA A 97 -3.10 -1.32 -12.19
N GLU A 98 -2.74 -0.07 -11.89
CA GLU A 98 -3.68 0.97 -11.45
C GLU A 98 -4.75 1.27 -12.51
N TYR A 99 -4.35 1.34 -13.79
CA TYR A 99 -5.29 1.56 -14.89
C TYR A 99 -6.31 0.42 -15.02
N MET A 100 -5.86 -0.83 -14.96
CA MET A 100 -6.73 -2.00 -15.03
C MET A 100 -7.73 -2.06 -13.87
N LEU A 101 -7.29 -1.63 -12.67
CA LEU A 101 -8.12 -1.66 -11.48
C LEU A 101 -9.10 -0.49 -11.36
N TYR A 102 -8.81 0.65 -11.99
CA TYR A 102 -9.56 1.88 -11.75
C TYR A 102 -11.08 1.74 -11.94
N LEU A 103 -11.52 1.25 -13.12
CA LEU A 103 -12.95 1.13 -13.42
C LEU A 103 -13.63 0.04 -12.57
N PRO A 104 -13.10 -1.21 -12.49
CA PRO A 104 -13.69 -2.25 -11.65
C PRO A 104 -13.80 -1.85 -10.18
N MET A 105 -12.78 -1.18 -9.64
CA MET A 105 -12.78 -0.72 -8.25
C MET A 105 -13.85 0.36 -8.03
N ARG A 106 -13.91 1.37 -8.92
CA ARG A 106 -14.94 2.40 -8.86
C ARG A 106 -16.34 1.80 -8.88
N ASP A 107 -16.57 0.84 -9.76
CA ASP A 107 -17.88 0.23 -9.94
C ASP A 107 -18.26 -0.63 -8.71
N ALA A 108 -17.31 -1.36 -8.13
CA ALA A 108 -17.53 -2.12 -6.89
C ALA A 108 -17.92 -1.21 -5.71
N PHE A 109 -17.25 -0.07 -5.54
CA PHE A 109 -17.59 0.89 -4.48
C PHE A 109 -18.87 1.69 -4.75
N SER A 110 -19.22 1.92 -6.03
CA SER A 110 -20.42 2.68 -6.41
C SER A 110 -21.70 1.84 -6.36
N SER A 111 -21.59 0.51 -6.56
CA SER A 111 -22.75 -0.39 -6.66
C SER A 111 -23.41 -0.69 -5.31
N GLY A 112 -22.83 -0.25 -4.19
CA GLY A 112 -23.47 -0.30 -2.88
C GLY A 112 -23.37 -1.65 -2.15
N ASP A 113 -22.54 -2.59 -2.63
CA ASP A 113 -22.30 -3.89 -1.97
C ASP A 113 -21.76 -3.77 -0.52
N LEU A 114 -21.31 -2.59 -0.12
CA LEU A 114 -20.87 -2.28 1.26
C LEU A 114 -22.00 -1.81 2.19
N LYS A 115 -23.21 -1.55 1.69
CA LYS A 115 -24.35 -1.09 2.52
C LYS A 115 -25.06 -2.22 3.27
N THR A 116 -24.72 -3.48 3.01
CA THR A 116 -25.36 -4.67 3.58
C THR A 116 -24.67 -5.24 4.82
N VAL A 117 -23.62 -4.58 5.31
CA VAL A 117 -22.95 -4.96 6.57
C VAL A 117 -23.11 -3.82 7.58
N CYS A 118 -24.33 -3.63 8.05
CA CYS A 118 -24.68 -2.85 9.25
C CYS A 118 -25.65 -3.69 10.09
#